data_AF-A0A934BE73-F1
#
_entry.id   AF-A0A934BE73-F1
#
_cell.length_a   1.000
_cell.length_b   1.000
_cell.length_c   1.000
_cell.angle_alpha   90.00
_cell.angle_beta   90.00
_cell.angle_gamma   90.00
#
_symmetry.space_group_name_H-M   'P 1'
#
loop_
_entity.id
_entity.type
_entity.pdbx_description
1 polymer ?
#
loop_
_entity_poly.entity_id
_entity_poly.type
_entity_poly.pdbx_seq_one_letter_code
_entity_poly.pdbx_strand_id
1 'polypeptide(L)' 'MFACRCPWRPNPIGMTTVKMIERNGNIIKVKGLDVLDGTPVIGIKPFTPPYDSVEEMRYPDWVNKLEY' A
#
# COMPACT_ATOMS: atom_id res chain seq x y z
N MET A 1 9.63 -12.83 -15.35
CA MET A 1 9.84 -11.59 -14.57
C MET A 1 8.53 -10.82 -14.39
N PHE A 2 7.91 -10.29 -15.46
CA PHE A 2 6.65 -9.53 -15.35
C PHE A 2 5.42 -10.35 -14.97
N ALA A 3 5.47 -11.67 -15.12
CA ALA A 3 4.41 -12.59 -14.70
C ALA A 3 4.45 -12.96 -13.19
N CYS A 4 5.41 -12.43 -12.42
CA CYS A 4 5.57 -12.75 -11.00
C CYS A 4 5.84 -11.49 -10.16
N ARG A 5 5.77 -11.63 -8.83
CA ARG A 5 6.11 -10.56 -7.85
C ARG A 5 7.54 -10.66 -7.30
N CYS A 6 8.47 -11.27 -8.03
CA CYS A 6 9.87 -11.42 -7.60
C CYS A 6 10.55 -10.05 -7.36
N PRO A 7 11.34 -9.86 -6.28
CA PRO A 7 12.05 -8.60 -6.02
C PRO A 7 13.16 -8.29 -7.05
N TRP A 8 13.68 -9.30 -7.75
CA TRP A 8 14.70 -9.13 -8.80
C TRP A 8 14.06 -8.66 -10.13
N ARG A 9 13.92 -7.33 -10.27
CA ARG A 9 13.31 -6.66 -11.44
C ARG A 9 14.07 -5.35 -11.76
N PRO A 10 14.02 -4.83 -13.00
CA PRO A 10 14.73 -3.61 -13.40
C PRO A 10 14.45 -2.41 -12.50
N ASN A 11 13.20 -2.26 -12.05
CA ASN A 11 12.78 -1.25 -11.09
C ASN A 11 12.26 -1.95 -9.82
N PRO A 12 13.06 -2.12 -8.74
CA PRO A 12 12.75 -2.93 -7.56
C PRO A 12 11.71 -2.27 -6.63
N ILE A 13 10.55 -1.92 -7.19
CA ILE A 13 9.45 -1.25 -6.51
C ILE A 13 8.42 -2.31 -6.11
N GLY A 14 8.32 -2.59 -4.82
CA GLY A 14 7.25 -3.40 -4.22
C GLY A 14 5.99 -2.58 -3.97
N MET A 15 4.83 -3.22 -3.98
CA MET A 15 3.56 -2.60 -3.62
C MET A 15 2.72 -3.59 -2.83
N THR A 16 2.31 -3.17 -1.64
CA THR A 16 1.57 -4.01 -0.68
C THR A 16 0.46 -3.17 -0.06
N THR A 17 -0.77 -3.65 -0.17
CA THR A 17 -1.94 -3.03 0.48
C THR A 17 -1.97 -3.48 1.93
N VAL A 18 -1.96 -2.52 2.86
CA VAL A 18 -1.83 -2.78 4.30
C VAL A 18 -2.97 -2.18 5.10
N LYS A 19 -3.24 -2.77 6.27
CA LYS A 19 -4.22 -2.22 7.20
C LYS A 19 -3.56 -1.10 8.02
N MET A 20 -4.10 0.12 7.94
CA MET A 20 -3.72 1.21 8.83
C MET A 20 -4.25 0.93 10.25
N ILE A 21 -3.37 1.00 11.24
CA ILE A 21 -3.70 0.77 12.65
C ILE A 21 -3.79 2.10 13.40
N GLU A 22 -2.79 2.96 13.21
CA GLU A 22 -2.68 4.23 13.93
C GLU A 22 -1.82 5.22 13.14
N ARG A 23 -2.07 6.51 13.33
CA ARG A 23 -1.18 7.58 12.87
C ARG A 23 -0.80 8.48 14.06
N ASN A 24 0.49 8.70 14.23
CA ASN A 24 1.04 9.67 15.18
C ASN A 24 1.99 10.63 14.44
N GLY A 25 1.49 11.82 14.09
CA GLY A 25 2.24 12.80 13.31
C GLY A 25 2.65 12.26 11.93
N ASN A 26 3.96 12.08 11.73
CA ASN A 26 4.59 11.53 10.53
C ASN A 26 4.85 10.01 10.61
N ILE A 27 4.45 9.35 11.69
CA ILE A 27 4.57 7.90 11.87
C ILE A 27 3.22 7.25 11.60
N ILE A 28 3.21 6.22 10.75
CA ILE A 28 2.03 5.43 10.43
C ILE A 28 2.31 3.98 10.85
N LYS A 29 1.50 3.46 11.76
CA LYS A 29 1.54 2.05 12.16
C LYS A 29 0.59 1.25 11.28
N VAL A 30 1.11 0.19 10.66
CA VAL A 30 0.36 -0.65 9.73
C VAL A 30 0.53 -2.13 10.04
N LYS A 31 -0.35 -2.97 9.49
CA LYS A 31 -0.25 -4.44 9.55
C LYS A 31 -0.28 -5.02 8.13
N GLY A 32 0.62 -5.97 7.85
CA GLY A 32 0.69 -6.69 6.57
C GLY A 32 1.82 -6.27 5.64
N LEU A 33 2.79 -5.46 6.09
CA LEU A 33 4.01 -5.20 5.31
C LEU A 33 4.87 -6.47 5.20
N ASP A 34 5.44 -6.68 4.02
CA ASP A 34 6.28 -7.81 3.62
C ASP A 34 7.68 -7.33 3.18
N VAL A 35 8.22 -6.34 3.90
CA VAL A 35 9.52 -5.72 3.62
C VAL A 35 10.46 -5.81 4.82
N LEU A 36 11.76 -5.62 4.58
CA LEU A 36 12.77 -5.59 5.64
C LEU A 36 12.78 -4.22 6.34
N ASP A 37 13.28 -4.21 7.57
CA ASP A 37 13.53 -2.96 8.29
C ASP A 37 14.50 -2.05 7.51
N GLY A 38 14.25 -0.75 7.54
CA GLY A 38 14.99 0.24 6.76
C GLY A 38 14.67 0.29 5.25
N THR A 39 13.73 -0.52 4.74
CA THR A 39 13.31 -0.44 3.33
C THR A 39 12.72 0.94 3.01
N PRO A 40 13.21 1.67 1.97
CA PRO A 40 12.70 3.00 1.64
C PRO A 40 11.24 3.00 1.18
N VAL A 41 10.47 3.98 1.65
CA VAL A 41 9.11 4.24 1.18
C VAL A 41 9.15 5.24 0.03
N ILE A 42 8.64 4.85 -1.14
CA ILE A 42 8.61 5.70 -2.34
C ILE A 42 7.28 6.44 -2.48
N GLY A 43 6.18 5.84 -2.01
CA GLY A 43 4.85 6.46 -2.12
C GLY A 43 3.82 5.78 -1.23
N ILE A 44 2.77 6.54 -0.90
CA ILE A 44 1.62 6.10 -0.12
C ILE A 44 0.38 6.56 -0.86
N LYS A 45 -0.57 5.65 -1.08
CA LYS A 45 -1.87 5.94 -1.71
C LYS A 45 -3.00 5.37 -0.85
N PRO A 46 -4.19 5.98 -0.88
CA PRO A 46 -5.36 5.35 -0.28
C PRO A 46 -5.67 4.03 -0.98
N PHE A 47 -6.35 3.14 -0.26
CA PHE A 47 -6.99 1.96 -0.85
C PHE A 47 -8.08 2.42 -1.83
N THR A 48 -8.08 1.86 -3.03
CA THR A 48 -9.02 2.21 -4.10
C THR A 48 -9.73 0.93 -4.57
N PRO A 49 -11.03 0.74 -4.25
CA PRO A 49 -11.73 -0.53 -4.49
C PRO A 49 -11.69 -1.07 -5.94
N PRO A 50 -11.72 -0.24 -7.00
CA PRO A 50 -11.56 -0.72 -8.38
C PRO A 50 -10.20 -1.39 -8.69
N TYR A 51 -9.15 -1.04 -7.95
CA TYR A 51 -7.77 -1.47 -8.24
C TYR A 51 -7.20 -2.40 -7.17
N ASP A 52 -7.79 -2.39 -5.97
CA ASP A 52 -7.37 -3.21 -4.84
C ASP A 52 -8.43 -4.29 -4.56
N SER A 53 -7.97 -5.48 -4.17
CA SER A 53 -8.81 -6.67 -3.93
C SER A 53 -8.70 -7.15 -2.49
N VAL A 54 -8.95 -6.25 -1.53
CA VAL A 54 -8.97 -6.57 -0.11
C VAL A 54 -10.43 -6.63 0.36
N GLU A 55 -10.84 -7.76 0.91
CA GLU A 55 -12.17 -7.95 1.48
C GLU A 55 -12.37 -7.15 2.77
N GLU A 56 -13.62 -6.75 3.04
CA GLU A 56 -14.06 -6.09 4.27
C GLU A 56 -13.28 -4.82 4.68
N MET A 57 -12.86 -4.02 3.70
CA MET A 57 -12.02 -2.85 3.95
C MET A 57 -12.80 -1.56 4.13
N ARG A 58 -12.40 -0.77 5.14
CA ARG A 58 -12.88 0.59 5.36
C ARG A 58 -11.87 1.57 4.78
N TYR A 59 -12.38 2.54 4.04
CA TYR A 59 -11.60 3.64 3.52
C TYR A 59 -12.41 4.94 3.69
N PRO A 60 -11.74 6.09 3.82
CA PRO A 60 -12.44 7.34 4.09
C PRO A 60 -13.20 7.88 2.87
N ASP A 61 -14.31 8.58 3.11
CA ASP A 61 -15.27 9.00 2.07
C ASP A 61 -14.65 9.85 0.96
N TRP A 62 -13.59 10.60 1.26
CA TRP A 62 -12.91 11.44 0.28
C TRP A 62 -12.25 10.62 -0.84
N VAL A 63 -11.99 9.33 -0.63
CA VAL A 63 -11.48 8.44 -1.67
C VAL A 63 -12.47 8.32 -2.83
N ASN A 64 -13.77 8.36 -2.57
CA ASN A 64 -14.80 8.32 -3.62
C ASN A 64 -14.81 9.60 -4.49
N LYS A 65 -14.10 10.65 -4.07
CA LYS A 65 -13.98 11.92 -4.80
C LYS A 65 -12.68 12.01 -5.60
N LEU A 66 -11.83 10.99 -5.53
CA LEU A 66 -10.61 10.94 -6.33
C LEU A 66 -11.00 10.53 -7.75
N GLU A 67 -10.83 11.46 -8.69
CA GLU A 67 -10.94 11.17 -10.12
C GLU A 67 -9.67 10.42 -10.54
N TYR A 68 -9.82 9.13 -10.85
CA TYR A 68 -8.80 8.31 -11.50
C TYR A 68 -9.34 7.81 -12.84
#